data_AF-A0A7C5UCU0-F1
#
_entry.id   AF-A0A7C5UCU0-F1
#
_cell.length_a   1.000
_cell.length_b   1.000
_cell.length_c   1.000
_cell.angle_alpha   90.00
_cell.angle_beta   90.00
_cell.angle_gamma   90.00
#
_symmetry.space_group_name_H-M   'P 1'
#
loop_
_entity.id
_entity.type
_entity.pdbx_description
1 polymer ?
#
loop_
_entity_poly.entity_id
_entity_poly.type
_entity_poly.pdbx_seq_one_letter_code
_entity_poly.pdbx_strand_id
1 'polypeptide(L)'
;RALLNALRDGWIAGAALDVYSVEPLPSDHPLRKMPNCICTPHIGTHDSDTARLVSELAVDCVISALKGEIPKHVVNEDVLKRENLRIRVMPPLL
;
A
#
# COMPACT_ATOMS: atom_id res chain seq x y z
N ARG A 1 -19.18 -7.59 -3.03
CA ARG A 1 -20.43 -8.41 -3.01
C ARG A 1 -20.41 -9.53 -4.05
N ALA A 2 -19.99 -9.29 -5.30
CA ALA A 2 -19.90 -10.34 -6.33
C ALA A 2 -19.10 -11.59 -5.91
N LEU A 3 -17.93 -11.41 -5.29
CA LEU A 3 -17.10 -12.53 -4.82
C LEU A 3 -17.82 -13.44 -3.80
N LEU A 4 -18.57 -12.85 -2.86
CA LEU A 4 -19.36 -13.62 -1.88
C LEU A 4 -20.39 -14.52 -2.57
N ASN A 5 -21.09 -13.97 -3.58
CA ASN A 5 -22.06 -14.75 -4.35
C ASN A 5 -21.36 -15.85 -5.16
N ALA A 6 -20.26 -15.54 -5.82
CA ALA A 6 -19.51 -16.52 -6.62
C ALA A 6 -18.99 -17.71 -5.79
N LEU A 7 -18.52 -17.44 -4.56
CA LEU A 7 -18.06 -18.49 -3.64
C LEU A 7 -19.20 -19.30 -3.05
N ARG A 8 -20.32 -18.64 -2.69
CA ARG A 8 -21.49 -19.29 -2.10
C ARG A 8 -22.27 -20.13 -3.12
N ASP A 9 -22.45 -19.59 -4.32
CA ASP A 9 -23.27 -20.18 -5.38
C ASP A 9 -22.42 -21.10 -6.30
N GLY A 10 -21.13 -21.30 -5.98
CA GLY A 10 -20.25 -22.25 -6.64
C GLY A 10 -19.82 -21.87 -8.05
N TRP A 11 -19.88 -20.58 -8.41
CA TRP A 11 -19.42 -20.09 -9.72
C TRP A 11 -17.90 -20.21 -9.87
N ILE A 12 -17.18 -20.14 -8.74
CA ILE A 12 -15.77 -20.42 -8.64
C ILE A 12 -15.53 -21.46 -7.53
N ALA A 13 -14.49 -22.28 -7.68
CA ALA A 13 -14.17 -23.31 -6.71
C ALA A 13 -13.66 -22.72 -5.37
N GLY A 14 -12.99 -21.57 -5.41
CA GLY A 14 -12.47 -20.89 -4.22
C GLY A 14 -11.70 -19.60 -4.53
N ALA A 15 -11.22 -18.93 -3.50
CA ALA A 15 -10.39 -17.72 -3.59
C ALA A 15 -9.36 -17.65 -2.45
N ALA A 16 -8.25 -16.95 -2.68
CA ALA A 16 -7.29 -16.56 -1.66
C ALA A 16 -7.11 -15.04 -1.71
N LEU A 17 -7.30 -14.36 -0.58
CA LEU A 17 -7.33 -12.90 -0.48
C LEU A 17 -6.38 -12.41 0.60
N ASP A 18 -5.59 -11.38 0.27
CA ASP A 18 -4.74 -10.67 1.23
C ASP A 18 -5.28 -9.29 1.60
N VAL A 19 -6.11 -8.69 0.74
CA VAL A 19 -6.64 -7.33 0.91
C VAL A 19 -8.17 -7.30 0.90
N TYR A 20 -8.75 -6.28 1.55
CA TYR A 20 -10.19 -6.12 1.69
C TYR A 20 -10.61 -4.66 1.50
N SER A 21 -11.90 -4.41 1.24
CA SER A 21 -12.40 -3.04 1.08
C SER A 21 -12.43 -2.24 2.39
N VAL A 22 -12.50 -2.95 3.52
CA VAL A 22 -12.40 -2.37 4.87
C VAL A 22 -11.38 -3.22 5.62
N GLU A 23 -10.37 -2.56 6.16
CA GLU A 23 -9.28 -3.20 6.90
C GLU A 23 -9.16 -2.65 8.32
N PRO A 24 -8.90 -3.51 9.33
CA PRO A 24 -8.81 -4.97 9.23
C PRO A 24 -10.17 -5.61 8.88
N LEU A 25 -10.15 -6.80 8.28
CA LEU A 25 -11.38 -7.53 7.94
C LEU A 25 -12.25 -7.69 9.20
N PRO A 26 -13.51 -7.21 9.24
CA PRO A 26 -14.36 -7.34 10.42
C PRO A 26 -14.49 -8.79 10.90
N SER A 27 -14.56 -9.00 12.22
CA SER A 27 -14.56 -10.33 12.83
C SER A 27 -15.79 -11.16 12.46
N ASP A 28 -16.90 -10.49 12.14
CA ASP A 28 -18.18 -11.06 11.71
C ASP A 28 -18.30 -11.19 10.18
N HIS A 29 -17.28 -10.80 9.42
CA HIS A 29 -17.35 -10.79 7.96
C HIS A 29 -17.51 -12.22 7.38
N PRO A 30 -18.46 -12.46 6.43
CA PRO A 30 -18.76 -13.80 5.93
C PRO A 30 -17.57 -14.58 5.32
N LEU A 31 -16.64 -13.88 4.67
CA LEU A 31 -15.43 -14.51 4.08
C LEU A 31 -14.62 -15.31 5.11
N ARG A 32 -14.62 -14.91 6.39
CA ARG A 32 -13.89 -15.62 7.46
C ARG A 32 -14.42 -17.03 7.72
N LYS A 33 -15.67 -17.32 7.30
CA LYS A 33 -16.36 -18.60 7.56
C LYS A 33 -16.52 -19.44 6.29
N MET A 34 -16.11 -18.94 5.12
CA MET A 34 -16.25 -19.66 3.86
C MET A 34 -15.16 -20.74 3.75
N PRO A 35 -15.52 -22.04 3.65
CA PRO A 35 -14.55 -23.12 3.62
C PRO A 35 -13.68 -23.13 2.36
N ASN A 36 -14.14 -22.45 1.30
CA ASN A 36 -13.45 -22.28 0.02
C ASN A 36 -12.78 -20.91 -0.13
N CYS A 37 -12.55 -20.19 0.98
CA CYS A 37 -11.84 -18.91 0.96
C CYS A 37 -10.69 -18.91 1.97
N ILE A 38 -9.47 -18.64 1.49
CA ILE A 38 -8.32 -18.38 2.35
C ILE A 38 -8.19 -16.87 2.50
N CYS A 39 -8.05 -16.41 3.73
CA CYS A 39 -7.96 -14.99 4.08
C CYS A 39 -6.67 -14.75 4.85
N THR A 40 -5.77 -13.92 4.32
CA THR A 40 -4.58 -13.42 5.03
C THR A 40 -4.78 -11.95 5.41
N PRO A 41 -4.17 -11.45 6.51
CA PRO A 41 -4.42 -10.11 7.01
C PRO A 41 -3.43 -9.07 6.44
N HIS A 42 -3.47 -8.83 5.12
CA HIS A 42 -2.62 -7.86 4.41
C HIS A 42 -1.13 -8.02 4.73
N ILE A 43 -0.62 -9.24 4.53
CA ILE A 43 0.76 -9.61 4.86
C ILE A 43 1.62 -9.86 3.63
N GLY A 44 1.17 -9.51 2.42
CA GLY A 44 1.93 -9.72 1.18
C GLY A 44 3.34 -9.12 1.18
N THR A 45 3.57 -8.07 1.98
CA THR A 45 4.89 -7.43 2.17
C THR A 45 5.39 -7.49 3.62
N HIS A 46 4.74 -8.29 4.48
CA HIS A 46 5.07 -8.39 5.90
C HIS A 46 6.26 -9.33 6.13
N ASP A 47 7.41 -8.90 5.61
CA ASP A 47 8.70 -9.57 5.69
C ASP A 47 9.76 -8.58 6.23
N SER A 48 10.74 -9.08 6.97
CA SER A 48 11.74 -8.22 7.63
C SER A 48 12.64 -7.49 6.64
N ASP A 49 13.04 -8.14 5.55
CA ASP A 49 13.92 -7.53 4.56
C ASP A 49 13.17 -6.46 3.77
N THR A 50 11.92 -6.75 3.41
CA THR A 50 11.02 -5.79 2.75
C THR A 50 10.74 -4.58 3.64
N ALA A 51 10.43 -4.81 4.93
CA ALA A 51 10.19 -3.73 5.89
C ALA A 51 11.42 -2.84 6.07
N ARG A 52 12.62 -3.43 6.14
CA ARG A 52 13.89 -2.71 6.23
C ARG A 52 14.11 -1.83 5.00
N LEU A 53 14.00 -2.40 3.81
CA LEU A 53 14.20 -1.69 2.55
C LEU A 53 13.23 -0.50 2.39
N VAL A 54 11.93 -0.73 2.62
CA VAL A 54 10.92 0.34 2.50
C VAL A 54 11.16 1.45 3.52
N SER A 55 11.57 1.09 4.74
CA SER A 55 11.92 2.07 5.78
C SER A 55 13.13 2.92 5.38
N GLU A 56 14.19 2.29 4.87
CA GLU A 56 15.39 2.97 4.37
C GLU A 56 15.03 3.95 3.23
N LEU A 57 14.24 3.50 2.24
CA LEU A 57 13.79 4.35 1.12
C LEU A 57 12.95 5.55 1.59
N ALA A 58 12.08 5.34 2.58
CA ALA A 58 11.27 6.41 3.15
C ALA A 58 12.15 7.45 3.88
N VAL A 59 13.13 6.98 4.66
CA VAL A 59 14.10 7.85 5.36
C VAL A 59 14.93 8.65 4.36
N ASP A 60 15.46 8.01 3.32
CA ASP A 60 16.24 8.68 2.27
C ASP A 60 15.44 9.78 1.58
N CYS A 61 14.16 9.54 1.26
CA CYS A 61 13.28 10.55 0.68
C CYS A 61 13.09 11.76 1.60
N VAL A 62 12.91 11.53 2.91
CA VAL A 62 12.78 12.61 3.90
C VAL A 62 14.09 13.40 4.01
N ILE A 63 15.23 12.72 4.07
CA ILE A 63 16.55 13.35 4.16
C ILE A 63 16.82 14.22 2.93
N SER A 64 16.58 13.71 1.72
CA SER A 64 16.75 14.49 0.49
C SER A 64 15.86 15.73 0.47
N ALA A 65 14.57 15.59 0.84
CA ALA A 65 13.68 16.75 0.92
C ALA A 65 14.23 17.81 1.88
N LEU A 66 14.67 17.43 3.08
CA LEU A 66 15.23 18.35 4.08
C LEU A 66 16.55 19.00 3.65
N LYS A 67 17.31 18.36 2.76
CA LYS A 67 18.50 18.94 2.10
C LYS A 67 18.16 19.90 0.96
N GLY A 68 16.89 20.03 0.60
CA GLY A 68 16.47 20.80 -0.57
C GLY A 68 16.68 20.04 -1.88
N GLU A 69 16.85 18.72 -1.85
CA GLU A 69 16.93 17.85 -3.02
C GLU A 69 15.54 17.28 -3.34
N ILE A 70 15.27 17.00 -4.61
CA ILE A 70 14.02 16.32 -5.00
C ILE A 70 14.09 14.84 -4.60
N PRO A 71 13.17 14.32 -3.77
CA PRO A 71 13.16 12.90 -3.41
C PRO A 71 12.98 12.00 -4.63
N LYS A 72 13.63 10.82 -4.62
CA LYS A 72 13.62 9.89 -5.77
C LYS A 72 12.24 9.36 -6.15
N HIS A 73 11.33 9.22 -5.19
CA HIS A 73 10.04 8.53 -5.36
C HIS A 73 8.82 9.47 -5.20
N VAL A 74 8.92 10.71 -5.68
CA VAL A 74 7.79 11.64 -5.69
C VAL A 74 6.70 11.12 -6.64
N VAL A 75 5.53 10.78 -6.09
CA VAL A 75 4.39 10.27 -6.88
C VAL A 75 3.62 11.39 -7.57
N ASN A 76 3.34 12.48 -6.84
CA ASN A 76 2.62 13.63 -7.37
C ASN A 76 3.61 14.76 -7.67
N GLU A 77 4.18 14.76 -8.88
CA GLU A 77 5.19 15.75 -9.28
C GLU A 77 4.65 17.19 -9.38
N ASP A 78 3.34 17.37 -9.56
CA ASP A 78 2.75 18.71 -9.65
C ASP A 78 2.87 19.52 -8.34
N VAL A 79 3.12 18.87 -7.21
CA VAL A 79 3.40 19.56 -5.94
C VAL A 79 4.70 20.36 -5.99
N LEU A 80 5.67 19.96 -6.82
CA LEU A 80 6.97 20.63 -6.94
C LEU A 80 6.85 22.02 -7.57
N LYS A 81 5.77 22.27 -8.32
CA LYS A 81 5.48 23.54 -8.99
C LYS A 81 4.72 24.52 -8.09
N ARG A 82 4.22 24.07 -6.92
CA ARG A 82 3.36 24.88 -6.06
C ARG A 82 4.17 25.87 -5.23
N GLU A 83 3.75 27.13 -5.22
CA GLU A 83 4.39 28.18 -4.43
C GLU A 83 4.31 27.94 -2.91
N ASN A 84 3.30 27.20 -2.45
CA ASN A 84 3.09 26.87 -1.04
C ASN A 84 3.72 25.54 -0.61
N LEU A 85 4.66 25.00 -1.40
CA LEU A 85 5.43 23.81 -1.01
C LEU A 85 6.22 24.10 0.28
N ARG A 86 5.93 23.33 1.33
CA ARG A 86 6.48 23.58 2.68
C ARG A 86 7.99 23.39 2.77
N ILE A 87 8.53 22.46 2.00
CA ILE A 87 9.96 22.17 1.92
C ILE A 87 10.39 22.53 0.51
N ARG A 88 11.12 23.63 0.34
CA ARG A 88 11.63 24.03 -0.96
C ARG A 88 12.73 23.06 -1.37
N VAL A 89 12.49 22.35 -2.45
CA VAL A 89 13.46 21.48 -3.11
C VAL A 89 13.85 22.10 -4.44
N MET A 90 15.10 21.93 -4.85
CA MET A 90 15.63 22.42 -6.11
C MET A 90 16.15 21.23 -6.92
N PRO A 91 16.06 21.29 -8.26
CA PRO A 91 16.81 20.37 -9.09
C PRO A 91 18.31 20.54 -8.80
N PRO A 92 19.13 19.48 -8.92
CA PRO A 92 20.58 19.62 -8.84
C PRO A 92 21.04 20.71 -9.82
N LEU A 93 21.90 21.61 -9.36
CA LEU A 93 22.62 22.52 -10.25
C LEU A 93 23.46 21.63 -11.18
N LEU A 94 23.18 21.67 -12.48
CA LEU A 94 24.00 21.03 -13.53
C LEU A 94 25.41 21.63 -13.55
#